data_AF-A0A075KPW9-F1
#
_entry.id   AF-A0A075KPW9-F1
#
_cell.length_a   1.000
_cell.length_b   1.000
_cell.length_c   1.000
_cell.angle_alpha   90.00
_cell.angle_beta   90.00
_cell.angle_gamma   90.00
#
_symmetry.space_group_name_H-M   'P 1'
#
loop_
_entity.id
_entity.type
_entity.pdbx_description
1 polymer ?
#
loop_
_entity_poly.entity_id
_entity_poly.type
_entity_poly.pdbx_seq_one_letter_code
_entity_poly.pdbx_strand_id
1 'polypeptide(L)'
;MPRQNMSYMVPEPLEPLNVEEMKFWLRIMEEHAIFIKSGLPKDNSDLIDEAESFQREFESLRVRAERVQNDKKFMEIVTDAQVLVKDFYTYKRGLLHQMLECKLAGCNFPLFLDHMAREAEYFLRLLEKMKNCRVALSGGTKAQENVFWLRIMADHTYFISHLLDPSERKLIQTANEFSQEFDELFLQGRDFSSMLQGYPEVPSFKRFIQDVRVSVLRLRDFKRAAQDMIEECRLVGLIPALLADHFRREAEHFLLILTMMEKGVVKNMAVASLEDIGETPLMETIIDTNDKCKIPTLMKPGRDEDFPEEVREPEIEPVLEPKVEVEMVTNEKMNSKIKMSKEPKYSKLESKGKAFQEKEVVKAEAILQEENVNPVMEKVESKTSDVKYKWTGKWPRQLGKKPE
;
A
#
# COMPACT_ATOMS: atom_id res chain seq x y z
N MET A 1 -4.95 -21.01 29.01
CA MET A 1 -5.20 -19.62 28.60
C MET A 1 -6.09 -19.64 27.37
N PRO A 2 -7.25 -18.95 27.35
CA PRO A 2 -7.92 -18.74 26.08
C PRO A 2 -7.01 -17.83 25.24
N ARG A 3 -6.55 -18.32 24.08
CA ARG A 3 -5.93 -17.45 23.07
C ARG A 3 -6.97 -16.39 22.74
N GLN A 4 -6.72 -15.13 23.10
CA GLN A 4 -7.50 -14.03 22.54
C GLN A 4 -7.42 -14.15 21.02
N ASN A 5 -8.57 -14.05 20.35
CA ASN A 5 -8.63 -14.02 18.90
C ASN A 5 -7.68 -12.91 18.44
N MET A 6 -6.58 -13.29 17.78
CA MET A 6 -5.87 -12.35 16.93
C MET A 6 -6.87 -11.96 15.85
N SER A 7 -7.55 -10.85 16.10
CA SER A 7 -8.53 -10.38 15.17
C SER A 7 -7.77 -9.95 13.92
N TYR A 8 -8.04 -10.59 12.79
CA TYR A 8 -7.60 -10.15 11.45
C TYR A 8 -8.21 -8.78 11.07
N MET A 9 -8.69 -8.02 12.06
CA MET A 9 -9.46 -6.80 11.96
C MET A 9 -8.55 -5.60 11.82
N VAL A 10 -9.14 -4.55 11.26
CA VAL A 10 -8.58 -3.21 11.25
C VAL A 10 -8.25 -2.80 12.69
N PRO A 11 -7.01 -2.33 12.95
CA PRO A 11 -6.60 -2.00 14.30
C PRO A 11 -7.29 -0.72 14.78
N GLU A 12 -7.16 -0.50 16.08
CA GLU A 12 -7.54 0.77 16.69
C GLU A 12 -6.54 1.88 16.28
N PRO A 13 -7.00 2.95 15.60
CA PRO A 13 -6.14 3.99 15.06
C PRO A 13 -5.35 4.78 16.11
N LEU A 14 -4.10 5.08 15.83
CA LEU A 14 -3.28 5.99 16.65
C LEU A 14 -3.43 7.42 16.08
N GLU A 15 -4.08 8.32 16.82
CA GLU A 15 -4.13 9.79 16.66
C GLU A 15 -3.39 10.43 15.44
N PRO A 16 -4.01 11.41 14.73
CA PRO A 16 -4.68 12.53 15.39
C PRO A 16 -6.21 12.54 15.24
N LEU A 17 -6.90 12.91 16.33
CA LEU A 17 -8.35 13.07 16.36
C LEU A 17 -8.73 14.54 16.08
N ASN A 18 -8.43 15.03 14.88
CA ASN A 18 -8.60 16.43 14.53
C ASN A 18 -9.39 16.63 13.22
N VAL A 19 -9.62 17.91 12.88
CA VAL A 19 -10.38 18.31 11.68
C VAL A 19 -9.66 17.94 10.39
N GLU A 20 -8.32 17.96 10.37
CA GLU A 20 -7.55 17.61 9.17
C GLU A 20 -7.64 16.11 8.87
N GLU A 21 -7.66 15.27 9.91
CA GLU A 21 -7.92 13.84 9.82
C GLU A 21 -9.32 13.58 9.24
N MET A 22 -10.33 14.29 9.76
CA MET A 22 -11.70 14.22 9.24
C MET A 22 -11.76 14.59 7.74
N LYS A 23 -11.13 15.69 7.34
CA LYS A 23 -11.10 16.15 5.94
C LYS A 23 -10.43 15.13 5.03
N PHE A 24 -9.32 14.55 5.46
CA PHE A 24 -8.61 13.52 4.71
C PHE A 24 -9.53 12.34 4.43
N TRP A 25 -10.11 11.73 5.46
CA TRP A 25 -10.94 10.54 5.27
C TRP A 25 -12.27 10.81 4.55
N LEU A 26 -12.91 11.97 4.77
CA LEU A 26 -14.11 12.33 4.00
C LEU A 26 -13.82 12.41 2.50
N ARG A 27 -12.65 12.96 2.12
CA ARG A 27 -12.22 12.99 0.71
C ARG A 27 -11.93 11.58 0.18
N ILE A 28 -11.23 10.74 0.95
CA ILE A 28 -10.97 9.34 0.60
C ILE A 28 -12.29 8.59 0.35
N MET A 29 -13.28 8.74 1.23
CA MET A 29 -14.60 8.09 1.08
C MET A 29 -15.42 8.63 -0.09
N GLU A 30 -15.37 9.94 -0.36
CA GLU A 30 -15.96 10.55 -1.56
C GLU A 30 -15.38 9.91 -2.84
N GLU A 31 -14.06 9.82 -2.93
CA GLU A 31 -13.36 9.27 -4.09
C GLU A 31 -13.61 7.77 -4.27
N HIS A 32 -13.71 7.00 -3.17
CA HIS A 32 -14.15 5.61 -3.22
C HIS A 32 -15.51 5.44 -3.90
N ALA A 33 -16.48 6.33 -3.64
CA ALA A 33 -17.78 6.25 -4.28
C ALA A 33 -17.67 6.45 -5.80
N ILE A 34 -16.78 7.35 -6.25
CA ILE A 34 -16.46 7.57 -7.66
C ILE A 34 -15.83 6.32 -8.29
N PHE A 35 -14.87 5.70 -7.62
CA PHE A 35 -14.17 4.52 -8.14
C PHE A 35 -15.09 3.31 -8.23
N ILE A 36 -15.86 3.04 -7.17
CA ILE A 36 -16.85 1.95 -7.14
C ILE A 36 -17.85 2.11 -8.28
N LYS A 37 -18.45 3.30 -8.39
CA LYS A 37 -19.39 3.63 -9.47
C LYS A 37 -18.80 3.34 -10.84
N SER A 38 -17.56 3.77 -11.09
CA SER A 38 -16.88 3.61 -12.38
C SER A 38 -16.63 2.14 -12.73
N GLY A 39 -16.57 1.25 -11.73
CA GLY A 39 -16.38 -0.18 -11.91
C GLY A 39 -17.66 -1.02 -11.98
N LEU A 40 -18.84 -0.43 -11.80
CA LEU A 40 -20.13 -1.13 -11.84
C LEU A 40 -20.65 -1.34 -13.28
N PRO A 41 -21.36 -2.45 -13.55
CA PRO A 41 -22.07 -2.66 -14.81
C PRO A 41 -23.15 -1.60 -15.03
N LYS A 42 -23.28 -1.10 -16.26
CA LYS A 42 -24.21 -0.03 -16.62
C LYS A 42 -25.70 -0.38 -16.37
N ASP A 43 -26.04 -1.66 -16.40
CA ASP A 43 -27.37 -2.20 -16.17
C ASP A 43 -27.78 -2.26 -14.69
N ASN A 44 -26.83 -2.10 -13.76
CA ASN A 44 -27.10 -2.05 -12.32
C ASN A 44 -27.38 -0.60 -11.85
N SER A 45 -28.45 0.01 -12.36
CA SER A 45 -28.82 1.40 -12.05
C SER A 45 -28.92 1.67 -10.55
N ASP A 46 -29.52 0.76 -9.79
CA ASP A 46 -29.76 0.97 -8.36
C ASP A 46 -28.44 1.09 -7.58
N LEU A 47 -27.46 0.24 -7.89
CA LEU A 47 -26.14 0.29 -7.25
C LEU A 47 -25.34 1.52 -7.68
N ILE A 48 -25.50 1.96 -8.94
CA ILE A 48 -24.87 3.19 -9.44
C ILE A 48 -25.46 4.41 -8.73
N ASP A 49 -26.78 4.49 -8.64
CA ASP A 49 -27.49 5.60 -7.99
C ASP A 49 -27.15 5.67 -6.49
N GLU A 50 -26.99 4.53 -5.83
CA GLU A 50 -26.54 4.44 -4.45
C GLU A 50 -25.10 4.96 -4.29
N ALA A 51 -24.16 4.55 -5.15
CA ALA A 51 -22.80 5.10 -5.15
C ALA A 51 -22.78 6.61 -5.41
N GLU A 52 -23.63 7.11 -6.32
CA GLU A 52 -23.75 8.55 -6.55
C GLU A 52 -24.32 9.30 -5.33
N SER A 53 -25.22 8.69 -4.57
CA SER A 53 -25.71 9.30 -3.32
C SER A 53 -24.58 9.44 -2.31
N PHE A 54 -23.81 8.36 -2.08
CA PHE A 54 -22.64 8.42 -1.20
C PHE A 54 -21.65 9.49 -1.65
N GLN A 55 -21.35 9.59 -2.94
CA GLN A 55 -20.47 10.65 -3.47
C GLN A 55 -20.97 12.04 -3.06
N ARG A 56 -22.24 12.36 -3.30
CA ARG A 56 -22.84 13.67 -2.96
C ARG A 56 -22.85 13.94 -1.45
N GLU A 57 -23.13 12.91 -0.65
CA GLU A 57 -23.21 13.03 0.81
C GLU A 57 -21.83 13.25 1.45
N PHE A 58 -20.80 12.53 0.98
CA PHE A 58 -19.42 12.77 1.41
C PHE A 58 -18.91 14.15 0.97
N GLU A 59 -19.23 14.58 -0.26
CA GLU A 59 -18.91 15.94 -0.72
C GLU A 59 -19.53 17.00 0.21
N SER A 60 -20.80 16.83 0.57
CA SER A 60 -21.52 17.72 1.50
C SER A 60 -20.84 17.77 2.87
N LEU A 61 -20.47 16.63 3.45
CA LEU A 61 -19.74 16.56 4.72
C LEU A 61 -18.36 17.21 4.62
N ARG A 62 -17.63 16.97 3.52
CA ARG A 62 -16.30 17.57 3.31
C ARG A 62 -16.39 19.09 3.23
N VAL A 63 -17.35 19.63 2.47
CA VAL A 63 -17.57 21.09 2.39
C VAL A 63 -17.93 21.69 3.76
N ARG A 64 -18.70 20.96 4.59
CA ARG A 64 -18.97 21.36 5.98
C ARG A 64 -17.71 21.34 6.84
N ALA A 65 -16.87 20.32 6.70
CA ALA A 65 -15.60 20.18 7.44
C ALA A 65 -14.61 21.31 7.12
N GLU A 66 -14.57 21.81 5.87
CA GLU A 66 -13.76 22.98 5.51
C GLU A 66 -14.20 24.28 6.21
N ARG A 67 -15.47 24.36 6.60
CA ARG A 67 -16.07 25.57 7.18
C ARG A 67 -16.26 25.46 8.68
N VAL A 68 -15.79 24.40 9.32
CA VAL A 68 -16.01 24.16 10.74
C VAL A 68 -15.29 25.25 11.58
N GLN A 69 -16.02 25.84 12.53
CA GLN A 69 -15.53 26.99 13.32
C GLN A 69 -15.41 26.70 14.81
N ASN A 70 -16.07 25.64 15.29
CA ASN A 70 -16.13 25.31 16.70
C ASN A 70 -16.40 23.81 16.91
N ASP A 71 -16.12 23.36 18.13
CA ASP A 71 -16.21 21.95 18.53
C ASP A 71 -17.64 21.40 18.39
N LYS A 72 -18.67 22.20 18.67
CA LYS A 72 -20.07 21.74 18.51
C LYS A 72 -20.37 21.34 17.07
N LYS A 73 -20.03 22.21 16.10
CA LYS A 73 -20.19 21.92 14.67
C LYS A 73 -19.31 20.76 14.22
N PHE A 74 -18.12 20.62 14.80
CA PHE A 74 -17.26 19.48 14.51
C PHE A 74 -17.89 18.16 14.98
N MET A 75 -18.45 18.12 16.19
CA MET A 75 -19.11 16.93 16.72
C MET A 75 -20.40 16.56 15.96
N GLU A 76 -21.12 17.55 15.42
CA GLU A 76 -22.22 17.32 14.47
C GLU A 76 -21.71 16.60 13.21
N ILE A 77 -20.59 17.07 12.62
CA ILE A 77 -19.97 16.42 11.46
C ILE A 77 -19.47 15.02 11.81
N VAL A 78 -18.83 14.81 12.96
CA VAL A 78 -18.38 13.49 13.43
C VAL A 78 -19.56 12.51 13.51
N THR A 79 -20.68 12.96 14.06
CA THR A 79 -21.88 12.11 14.21
C THR A 79 -22.47 11.76 12.85
N ASP A 80 -22.63 12.74 11.96
CA ASP A 80 -23.16 12.52 10.61
C ASP A 80 -22.24 11.62 9.78
N ALA A 81 -20.93 11.85 9.84
CA ALA A 81 -19.93 11.02 9.17
C ALA A 81 -19.96 9.58 9.69
N GLN A 82 -20.12 9.38 11.00
CA GLN A 82 -20.18 8.02 11.57
C GLN A 82 -21.34 7.21 11.00
N VAL A 83 -22.52 7.82 10.83
CA VAL A 83 -23.67 7.18 10.21
C VAL A 83 -23.37 6.87 8.75
N LEU A 84 -22.96 7.87 7.97
CA LEU A 84 -22.74 7.71 6.54
C LEU A 84 -21.64 6.68 6.20
N VAL A 85 -20.52 6.70 6.93
CA VAL A 85 -19.42 5.75 6.71
C VAL A 85 -19.85 4.32 7.06
N LYS A 86 -20.72 4.14 8.06
CA LYS A 86 -21.24 2.82 8.42
C LYS A 86 -22.13 2.24 7.32
N ASP A 87 -22.99 3.07 6.74
CA ASP A 87 -23.84 2.68 5.63
C ASP A 87 -22.97 2.38 4.39
N PHE A 88 -21.97 3.22 4.12
CA PHE A 88 -21.05 3.01 3.00
C PHE A 88 -20.16 1.78 3.17
N TYR A 89 -19.71 1.48 4.40
CA TYR A 89 -19.03 0.23 4.72
C TYR A 89 -19.91 -0.97 4.40
N THR A 90 -21.19 -0.93 4.80
CA THR A 90 -22.16 -2.00 4.54
C THR A 90 -22.38 -2.17 3.03
N TYR A 91 -22.51 -1.08 2.29
CA TYR A 91 -22.59 -1.06 0.83
C TYR A 91 -21.36 -1.73 0.19
N LYS A 92 -20.14 -1.33 0.55
CA LYS A 92 -18.89 -1.96 0.07
C LYS A 92 -18.84 -3.46 0.34
N ARG A 93 -19.21 -3.89 1.56
CA ARG A 93 -19.26 -5.32 1.93
C ARG A 93 -20.33 -6.07 1.15
N GLY A 94 -21.47 -5.44 0.89
CA GLY A 94 -22.55 -5.99 0.07
C GLY A 94 -22.12 -6.22 -1.38
N LEU A 95 -21.47 -5.24 -2.00
CA LEU A 95 -20.89 -5.40 -3.34
C LEU A 95 -19.86 -6.53 -3.38
N LEU A 96 -18.92 -6.54 -2.42
CA LEU A 96 -17.92 -7.60 -2.30
C LEU A 96 -18.57 -8.98 -2.22
N HIS A 97 -19.57 -9.14 -1.36
CA HIS A 97 -20.27 -10.41 -1.21
C HIS A 97 -20.93 -10.86 -2.51
N GLN A 98 -21.63 -9.96 -3.20
CA GLN A 98 -22.24 -10.26 -4.50
C GLN A 98 -21.19 -10.65 -5.56
N MET A 99 -20.02 -10.01 -5.58
CA MET A 99 -18.93 -10.40 -6.49
C MET A 99 -18.37 -11.78 -6.16
N LEU A 100 -18.19 -12.11 -4.89
CA LEU A 100 -17.69 -13.43 -4.45
C LEU A 100 -18.69 -14.56 -4.76
N GLU A 101 -19.98 -14.24 -4.86
CA GLU A 101 -21.03 -15.17 -5.30
C GLU A 101 -21.26 -15.14 -6.82
N CYS A 102 -20.45 -14.40 -7.58
CA CYS A 102 -20.60 -14.20 -9.03
C CYS A 102 -21.96 -13.60 -9.44
N LYS A 103 -22.62 -12.86 -8.54
CA LYS A 103 -23.90 -12.18 -8.77
C LYS A 103 -23.74 -10.74 -9.26
N LEU A 104 -22.54 -10.18 -9.13
CA LEU A 104 -22.19 -8.85 -9.60
C LEU A 104 -20.98 -8.91 -10.54
N ALA A 105 -21.19 -8.50 -11.79
CA ALA A 105 -20.12 -8.29 -12.77
C ALA A 105 -19.48 -6.90 -12.59
N GLY A 106 -18.51 -6.55 -13.44
CA GLY A 106 -17.87 -5.23 -13.45
C GLY A 106 -16.34 -5.33 -13.49
N CYS A 107 -15.67 -4.21 -13.27
CA CYS A 107 -14.20 -4.13 -13.22
C CYS A 107 -13.64 -3.71 -11.85
N ASN A 108 -14.49 -3.61 -10.82
CA ASN A 108 -14.02 -3.53 -9.45
C ASN A 108 -13.34 -4.86 -9.06
N PHE A 109 -12.07 -4.85 -8.64
CA PHE A 109 -11.47 -6.06 -8.08
C PHE A 109 -12.10 -6.37 -6.71
N PRO A 110 -12.40 -7.64 -6.37
CA PRO A 110 -12.88 -7.99 -5.03
C PRO A 110 -11.93 -7.53 -3.91
N LEU A 111 -10.61 -7.64 -4.13
CA LEU A 111 -9.61 -7.13 -3.19
C LEU A 111 -9.68 -5.60 -3.04
N PHE A 112 -10.01 -4.87 -4.10
CA PHE A 112 -10.17 -3.41 -4.05
C PHE A 112 -11.40 -3.00 -3.23
N LEU A 113 -12.52 -3.72 -3.36
CA LEU A 113 -13.69 -3.50 -2.49
C LEU A 113 -13.40 -3.82 -1.03
N ASP A 114 -12.68 -4.91 -0.74
CA ASP A 114 -12.24 -5.25 0.62
C ASP A 114 -11.28 -4.20 1.20
N HIS A 115 -10.34 -3.72 0.39
CA HIS A 115 -9.41 -2.66 0.74
C HIS A 115 -10.12 -1.37 1.15
N MET A 116 -10.99 -0.84 0.28
CA MET A 116 -11.78 0.35 0.58
C MET A 116 -12.71 0.14 1.79
N ALA A 117 -13.16 -1.09 2.06
CA ALA A 117 -13.96 -1.41 3.24
C ALA A 117 -13.13 -1.39 4.52
N ARG A 118 -11.88 -1.86 4.50
CA ARG A 118 -10.95 -1.78 5.63
C ARG A 118 -10.64 -0.34 6.00
N GLU A 119 -10.46 0.53 5.03
CA GLU A 119 -10.30 1.97 5.26
C GLU A 119 -11.55 2.62 5.86
N ALA A 120 -12.73 2.22 5.40
CA ALA A 120 -13.99 2.69 6.00
C ALA A 120 -14.12 2.23 7.46
N GLU A 121 -13.75 0.97 7.77
CA GLU A 121 -13.71 0.48 9.14
C GLU A 121 -12.67 1.23 9.99
N TYR A 122 -11.50 1.55 9.42
CA TYR A 122 -10.48 2.34 10.11
C TYR A 122 -11.01 3.72 10.47
N PHE A 123 -11.68 4.37 9.51
CA PHE A 123 -12.30 5.67 9.73
C PHE A 123 -13.46 5.60 10.75
N LEU A 124 -14.26 4.52 10.76
CA LEU A 124 -15.29 4.33 11.80
C LEU A 124 -14.70 4.29 13.21
N ARG A 125 -13.56 3.60 13.40
CA ARG A 125 -12.86 3.55 14.69
C ARG A 125 -12.29 4.93 15.07
N LEU A 126 -11.77 5.69 14.11
CA LEU A 126 -11.38 7.08 14.33
C LEU A 126 -12.57 7.95 14.78
N LEU A 127 -13.70 7.85 14.09
CA LEU A 127 -14.92 8.61 14.39
C LEU A 127 -15.48 8.26 15.78
N GLU A 128 -15.42 6.99 16.18
CA GLU A 128 -15.81 6.56 17.51
C GLU A 128 -14.92 7.17 18.60
N LYS A 129 -13.60 7.25 18.36
CA LYS A 129 -12.66 7.93 19.26
C LYS A 129 -12.93 9.43 19.34
N MET A 130 -13.11 10.08 18.19
CA MET A 130 -13.47 11.50 18.12
C MET A 130 -14.75 11.78 18.90
N LYS A 131 -15.76 10.91 18.78
CA LYS A 131 -17.05 11.05 19.45
C LYS A 131 -16.98 10.89 20.95
N ASN A 132 -16.26 9.88 21.41
CA ASN A 132 -16.25 9.51 22.83
C ASN A 132 -15.24 10.31 23.65
N CYS A 133 -14.37 11.13 23.02
CA CYS A 133 -13.26 11.85 23.66
C CYS A 133 -12.37 10.96 24.54
N ARG A 134 -12.47 9.64 24.36
CA ARG A 134 -11.69 8.64 25.09
C ARG A 134 -10.46 8.36 24.26
N VAL A 135 -9.33 8.86 24.75
CA VAL A 135 -8.05 8.19 24.57
C VAL A 135 -8.26 6.79 25.14
N ALA A 136 -8.65 5.83 24.28
CA ALA A 136 -8.93 4.47 24.72
C ALA A 136 -7.68 3.99 25.48
N LEU A 137 -7.81 3.71 26.78
CA LEU A 137 -6.73 3.21 27.64
C LEU A 137 -6.07 1.92 27.08
N SER A 138 -6.70 1.33 26.08
CA SER A 138 -6.25 0.24 25.23
C SER A 138 -6.74 0.53 23.80
N GLY A 139 -6.03 1.39 23.07
CA GLY A 139 -6.36 1.72 21.69
C GLY A 139 -5.63 0.78 20.73
N GLY A 140 -4.61 1.27 20.05
CA GLY A 140 -3.73 0.48 19.20
C GLY A 140 -2.27 0.63 19.62
N THR A 141 -1.39 -0.13 19.00
CA THR A 141 0.07 -0.03 19.14
C THR A 141 0.69 0.45 17.84
N LYS A 142 1.86 1.10 17.89
CA LYS A 142 2.55 1.53 16.66
C LYS A 142 2.76 0.37 15.67
N ALA A 143 2.96 -0.84 16.19
CA ALA A 143 3.11 -2.03 15.36
C ALA A 143 1.81 -2.35 14.60
N GLN A 144 0.65 -2.31 15.27
CA GLN A 144 -0.65 -2.52 14.63
C GLN A 144 -0.97 -1.47 13.57
N GLU A 145 -0.68 -0.20 13.85
CA GLU A 145 -0.86 0.90 12.89
C GLU A 145 -0.01 0.68 11.63
N ASN A 146 1.26 0.27 11.80
CA ASN A 146 2.12 -0.08 10.67
C ASN A 146 1.57 -1.28 9.89
N VAL A 147 1.08 -2.32 10.56
CA VAL A 147 0.50 -3.50 9.89
C VAL A 147 -0.70 -3.11 9.00
N PHE A 148 -1.56 -2.20 9.45
CA PHE A 148 -2.67 -1.70 8.64
C PHE A 148 -2.15 -1.01 7.37
N TRP A 149 -1.33 0.02 7.52
CA TRP A 149 -0.87 0.81 6.38
C TRP A 149 0.06 0.06 5.44
N LEU A 150 0.89 -0.86 5.95
CA LEU A 150 1.72 -1.74 5.10
C LEU A 150 0.85 -2.62 4.20
N ARG A 151 -0.27 -3.12 4.71
CA ARG A 151 -1.23 -3.87 3.88
C ARG A 151 -1.88 -2.99 2.82
N ILE A 152 -2.29 -1.77 3.19
CA ILE A 152 -2.83 -0.78 2.25
C ILE A 152 -1.81 -0.46 1.15
N MET A 153 -0.54 -0.25 1.51
CA MET A 153 0.53 0.01 0.54
C MET A 153 0.82 -1.20 -0.36
N ALA A 154 0.81 -2.43 0.18
CA ALA A 154 0.93 -3.65 -0.62
C ALA A 154 -0.21 -3.75 -1.65
N ASP A 155 -1.46 -3.60 -1.21
CA ASP A 155 -2.64 -3.61 -2.08
C ASP A 155 -2.52 -2.61 -3.25
N HIS A 156 -2.07 -1.38 -2.96
CA HIS A 156 -1.84 -0.36 -3.98
C HIS A 156 -0.86 -0.79 -5.07
N THR A 157 0.22 -1.47 -4.70
CA THR A 157 1.20 -1.94 -5.68
C THR A 157 0.62 -3.00 -6.61
N TYR A 158 -0.26 -3.88 -6.08
CA TYR A 158 -1.00 -4.83 -6.90
C TYR A 158 -1.95 -4.11 -7.85
N PHE A 159 -2.74 -3.15 -7.37
CA PHE A 159 -3.68 -2.42 -8.22
C PHE A 159 -2.95 -1.65 -9.33
N ILE A 160 -1.85 -0.98 -9.02
CA ILE A 160 -1.02 -0.30 -10.03
C ILE A 160 -0.50 -1.32 -11.06
N SER A 161 0.08 -2.44 -10.62
CA SER A 161 0.60 -3.46 -11.53
C SER A 161 -0.49 -4.03 -12.46
N HIS A 162 -1.70 -4.27 -11.95
CA HIS A 162 -2.79 -4.88 -12.73
C HIS A 162 -3.55 -3.89 -13.63
N LEU A 163 -3.49 -2.59 -13.32
CA LEU A 163 -4.14 -1.55 -14.12
C LEU A 163 -3.20 -0.91 -15.15
N LEU A 164 -1.89 -1.18 -15.09
CA LEU A 164 -0.96 -0.85 -16.18
C LEU A 164 -1.25 -1.72 -17.40
N ASP A 165 -1.09 -1.15 -18.60
CA ASP A 165 -1.19 -1.95 -19.82
C ASP A 165 -0.03 -2.97 -19.88
N PRO A 166 -0.26 -4.22 -20.31
CA PRO A 166 0.79 -5.23 -20.40
C PRO A 166 2.02 -4.85 -21.25
N SER A 167 1.93 -3.82 -22.10
CA SER A 167 3.07 -3.26 -22.82
C SER A 167 4.03 -2.45 -21.93
N GLU A 168 3.59 -1.94 -20.78
CA GLU A 168 4.37 -1.17 -19.80
C GLU A 168 5.26 -2.07 -18.92
N ARG A 169 5.97 -3.02 -19.54
CA ARG A 169 6.68 -4.12 -18.89
C ARG A 169 7.63 -3.68 -17.76
N LYS A 170 8.32 -2.55 -17.95
CA LYS A 170 9.26 -2.01 -16.95
C LYS A 170 8.52 -1.44 -15.74
N LEU A 171 7.43 -0.70 -15.96
CA LEU A 171 6.63 -0.14 -14.87
C LEU A 171 5.92 -1.24 -14.09
N ILE A 172 5.41 -2.27 -14.79
CA ILE A 172 4.84 -3.47 -14.17
C ILE A 172 5.90 -4.19 -13.31
N GLN A 173 7.12 -4.37 -13.83
CA GLN A 173 8.20 -4.97 -13.05
C GLN A 173 8.49 -4.16 -11.78
N THR A 174 8.64 -2.83 -11.89
CA THR A 174 8.86 -1.96 -10.74
C THR A 174 7.71 -2.02 -9.72
N ALA A 175 6.46 -2.05 -10.18
CA ALA A 175 5.31 -2.20 -9.28
C ALA A 175 5.34 -3.54 -8.53
N ASN A 176 5.70 -4.64 -9.20
CA ASN A 176 5.83 -5.95 -8.58
C ASN A 176 7.00 -6.04 -7.58
N GLU A 177 8.11 -5.34 -7.85
CA GLU A 177 9.23 -5.24 -6.90
C GLU A 177 8.77 -4.53 -5.61
N PHE A 178 7.98 -3.46 -5.72
CA PHE A 178 7.34 -2.86 -4.54
C PHE A 178 6.36 -3.81 -3.86
N SER A 179 5.56 -4.57 -4.61
CA SER A 179 4.65 -5.57 -4.01
C SER A 179 5.37 -6.56 -3.10
N GLN A 180 6.50 -7.11 -3.58
CA GLN A 180 7.32 -8.03 -2.80
C GLN A 180 7.89 -7.35 -1.54
N GLU A 181 8.44 -6.14 -1.69
CA GLU A 181 8.99 -5.36 -0.57
C GLU A 181 7.93 -5.08 0.52
N PHE A 182 6.71 -4.70 0.12
CA PHE A 182 5.64 -4.40 1.08
C PHE A 182 5.00 -5.64 1.71
N ASP A 183 4.95 -6.77 1.01
CA ASP A 183 4.57 -8.06 1.60
C ASP A 183 5.55 -8.49 2.70
N GLU A 184 6.86 -8.37 2.45
CA GLU A 184 7.90 -8.69 3.43
C GLU A 184 7.81 -7.79 4.66
N LEU A 185 7.68 -6.48 4.46
CA LEU A 185 7.48 -5.52 5.54
C LEU A 185 6.19 -5.80 6.32
N PHE A 186 5.10 -6.14 5.64
CA PHE A 186 3.83 -6.48 6.27
C PHE A 186 3.97 -7.71 7.17
N LEU A 187 4.63 -8.78 6.71
CA LEU A 187 4.88 -9.97 7.51
C LEU A 187 5.76 -9.65 8.73
N GLN A 188 6.85 -8.91 8.54
CA GLN A 188 7.70 -8.47 9.64
C GLN A 188 6.95 -7.59 10.66
N GLY A 189 6.09 -6.70 10.17
CA GLY A 189 5.23 -5.85 11.01
C GLY A 189 4.25 -6.67 11.85
N ARG A 190 3.68 -7.74 11.28
CA ARG A 190 2.81 -8.68 12.01
C ARG A 190 3.54 -9.38 13.13
N ASP A 191 4.77 -9.84 12.87
CA ASP A 191 5.60 -10.47 13.89
C ASP A 191 5.90 -9.48 15.04
N PHE A 192 6.27 -8.24 14.73
CA PHE A 192 6.44 -7.20 15.76
C PHE A 192 5.15 -6.89 16.52
N SER A 193 4.01 -6.84 15.83
CA SER A 193 2.71 -6.63 16.48
C SER A 193 2.38 -7.74 17.48
N SER A 194 2.80 -8.98 17.22
CA SER A 194 2.63 -10.09 18.15
C SER A 194 3.69 -10.09 19.27
N MET A 195 4.96 -9.86 18.93
CA MET A 195 6.07 -9.89 19.90
C MET A 195 6.01 -8.75 20.92
N LEU A 196 5.49 -7.58 20.55
CA LEU A 196 5.44 -6.39 21.40
C LEU A 196 4.11 -6.26 22.18
N GLN A 197 3.22 -7.25 22.09
CA GLN A 197 1.94 -7.19 22.79
C GLN A 197 2.16 -7.14 24.31
N GLY A 198 1.84 -6.00 24.93
CA GLY A 198 2.02 -5.77 26.37
C GLY A 198 3.45 -5.41 26.80
N TYR A 199 4.36 -5.21 25.84
CA TYR A 199 5.76 -4.86 26.11
C TYR A 199 6.14 -3.49 25.50
N PRO A 200 7.13 -2.78 26.07
CA PRO A 200 7.61 -1.53 25.50
C PRO A 200 8.32 -1.75 24.15
N GLU A 201 8.45 -0.66 23.38
CA GLU A 201 9.22 -0.67 22.13
C GLU A 201 10.68 -1.05 22.36
N VAL A 202 11.20 -1.88 21.47
CA VAL A 202 12.61 -2.31 21.45
C VAL A 202 13.40 -1.63 20.32
N PRO A 203 14.74 -1.51 20.43
CA PRO A 203 15.55 -0.89 19.38
C PRO A 203 15.38 -1.50 17.98
N SER A 204 15.16 -2.82 17.88
CA SER A 204 14.92 -3.49 16.60
C SER A 204 13.61 -3.06 15.95
N PHE A 205 12.57 -2.75 16.73
CA PHE A 205 11.31 -2.20 16.22
C PHE A 205 11.48 -0.76 15.75
N LYS A 206 12.25 0.06 16.48
CA LYS A 206 12.57 1.44 16.02
C LYS A 206 13.30 1.43 14.68
N ARG A 207 14.25 0.51 14.48
CA ARG A 207 14.89 0.29 13.18
C ARG A 207 13.87 -0.11 12.11
N PHE A 208 12.99 -1.06 12.41
CA PHE A 208 11.93 -1.47 11.48
C PHE A 208 11.06 -0.29 11.01
N ILE A 209 10.68 0.63 11.89
CA ILE A 209 9.96 1.85 11.50
C ILE A 209 10.76 2.72 10.51
N GLN A 210 12.09 2.82 10.68
CA GLN A 210 12.95 3.50 9.71
C GLN A 210 12.96 2.80 8.35
N ASP A 211 13.07 1.47 8.35
CA ASP A 211 13.03 0.66 7.13
C ASP A 211 11.71 0.89 6.39
N VAL A 212 10.57 0.82 7.09
CA VAL A 212 9.23 1.12 6.56
C VAL A 212 9.16 2.52 5.98
N ARG A 213 9.64 3.54 6.71
CA ARG A 213 9.63 4.94 6.25
C ARG A 213 10.36 5.11 4.93
N VAL A 214 11.53 4.49 4.76
CA VAL A 214 12.31 4.55 3.53
C VAL A 214 11.54 3.92 2.37
N SER A 215 10.92 2.75 2.57
CA SER A 215 10.13 2.07 1.54
C SER A 215 8.87 2.85 1.15
N VAL A 216 8.15 3.42 2.11
CA VAL A 216 6.95 4.26 1.85
C VAL A 216 7.32 5.53 1.11
N LEU A 217 8.46 6.16 1.43
CA LEU A 217 8.96 7.34 0.72
C LEU A 217 9.17 7.03 -0.77
N ARG A 218 9.86 5.92 -1.06
CA ARG A 218 10.10 5.43 -2.43
C ARG A 218 8.81 5.10 -3.16
N LEU A 219 7.86 4.43 -2.50
CA LEU A 219 6.56 4.11 -3.11
C LEU A 219 5.74 5.38 -3.39
N ARG A 220 5.72 6.35 -2.48
CA ARG A 220 5.07 7.64 -2.65
C ARG A 220 5.63 8.40 -3.86
N ASP A 221 6.96 8.39 -4.04
CA ASP A 221 7.61 9.01 -5.21
C ASP A 221 7.27 8.30 -6.51
N PHE A 222 7.23 6.96 -6.49
CA PHE A 222 6.76 6.17 -7.62
C PHE A 222 5.30 6.50 -7.99
N LYS A 223 4.42 6.57 -6.99
CA LYS A 223 3.01 6.97 -7.17
C LYS A 223 2.88 8.39 -7.74
N ARG A 224 3.71 9.34 -7.29
CA ARG A 224 3.75 10.70 -7.85
C ARG A 224 4.18 10.70 -9.31
N ALA A 225 5.27 10.00 -9.64
CA ALA A 225 5.74 9.92 -11.02
C ALA A 225 4.71 9.24 -11.94
N ALA A 226 4.03 8.20 -11.46
CA ALA A 226 2.94 7.55 -12.18
C ALA A 226 1.77 8.51 -12.42
N GLN A 227 1.34 9.25 -11.39
CA GLN A 227 0.31 10.30 -11.52
C GLN A 227 0.70 11.33 -12.60
N ASP A 228 1.90 11.90 -12.52
CA ASP A 228 2.36 12.91 -13.48
C ASP A 228 2.36 12.35 -14.92
N MET A 229 2.80 11.10 -15.12
CA MET A 229 2.76 10.45 -16.43
C MET A 229 1.34 10.17 -16.93
N ILE A 230 0.40 9.82 -16.04
CA ILE A 230 -1.01 9.62 -16.40
C ILE A 230 -1.65 10.95 -16.83
N GLU A 231 -1.44 12.01 -16.04
CA GLU A 231 -1.96 13.36 -16.34
C GLU A 231 -1.42 13.91 -17.68
N GLU A 232 -0.17 13.60 -18.00
CA GLU A 232 0.48 13.98 -19.26
C GLU A 232 0.22 12.99 -20.41
N CYS A 233 -0.59 11.96 -20.22
CA CYS A 233 -0.85 10.89 -21.21
C CYS A 233 0.43 10.20 -21.73
N ARG A 234 1.45 10.05 -20.87
CA ARG A 234 2.73 9.37 -21.14
C ARG A 234 2.81 7.93 -20.64
N LEU A 235 1.78 7.45 -19.95
CA LEU A 235 1.69 6.08 -19.42
C LEU A 235 0.40 5.43 -19.93
N VAL A 236 0.51 4.21 -20.44
CA VAL A 236 -0.62 3.45 -20.98
C VAL A 236 -1.20 2.52 -19.91
N GLY A 237 -2.49 2.64 -19.63
CA GLY A 237 -3.17 1.81 -18.64
C GLY A 237 -4.61 2.26 -18.39
N LEU A 238 -5.23 1.63 -17.40
CA LEU A 238 -6.61 1.86 -16.98
C LEU A 238 -6.69 2.70 -15.69
N ILE A 239 -5.58 3.23 -15.19
CA ILE A 239 -5.52 4.02 -13.95
C ILE A 239 -5.99 5.45 -14.23
N PRO A 240 -7.11 5.92 -13.67
CA PRO A 240 -7.48 7.33 -13.76
C PRO A 240 -6.52 8.20 -12.95
N ALA A 241 -6.26 9.43 -13.41
CA ALA A 241 -5.40 10.39 -12.69
C ALA A 241 -5.83 10.59 -11.23
N LEU A 242 -7.15 10.64 -10.97
CA LEU A 242 -7.71 10.75 -9.62
C LEU A 242 -7.35 9.55 -8.73
N LEU A 243 -7.33 8.33 -9.27
CA LEU A 243 -6.96 7.13 -8.52
C LEU A 243 -5.45 7.12 -8.21
N ALA A 244 -4.62 7.56 -9.15
CA ALA A 244 -3.18 7.69 -8.93
C ALA A 244 -2.87 8.72 -7.82
N ASP A 245 -3.54 9.87 -7.85
CA ASP A 245 -3.45 10.91 -6.82
C ASP A 245 -3.97 10.42 -5.45
N HIS A 246 -5.06 9.65 -5.44
CA HIS A 246 -5.62 9.03 -4.23
C HIS A 246 -4.60 8.12 -3.54
N PHE A 247 -4.05 7.15 -4.28
CA PHE A 247 -3.00 6.26 -3.75
C PHE A 247 -1.79 7.02 -3.25
N ARG A 248 -1.40 8.12 -3.92
CA ARG A 248 -0.30 8.99 -3.51
C ARG A 248 -0.60 9.67 -2.17
N ARG A 249 -1.79 10.26 -2.01
CA ARG A 249 -2.21 10.95 -0.77
C ARG A 249 -2.24 10.01 0.43
N GLU A 250 -2.65 8.76 0.24
CA GLU A 250 -2.62 7.77 1.33
C GLU A 250 -1.19 7.37 1.71
N ALA A 251 -0.29 7.27 0.75
CA ALA A 251 1.13 7.05 1.04
C ALA A 251 1.76 8.25 1.77
N GLU A 252 1.39 9.48 1.40
CA GLU A 252 1.81 10.69 2.12
C GLU A 252 1.23 10.76 3.53
N HIS A 253 -0.03 10.36 3.70
CA HIS A 253 -0.66 10.28 5.00
C HIS A 253 0.04 9.25 5.90
N PHE A 254 0.41 8.08 5.35
CA PHE A 254 1.19 7.10 6.12
C PHE A 254 2.57 7.65 6.52
N LEU A 255 3.25 8.41 5.65
CA LEU A 255 4.51 9.09 6.02
C LEU A 255 4.33 10.13 7.14
N LEU A 256 3.19 10.83 7.18
CA LEU A 256 2.85 11.73 8.28
C LEU A 256 2.72 10.94 9.59
N ILE A 257 1.99 9.83 9.59
CA ILE A 257 1.83 8.94 10.74
C ILE A 257 3.20 8.42 11.24
N LEU A 258 4.05 7.93 10.34
CA LEU A 258 5.40 7.46 10.70
C LEU A 258 6.23 8.60 11.32
N THR A 259 6.15 9.80 10.77
CA THR A 259 6.83 10.99 11.33
C THR A 259 6.33 11.32 12.74
N MET A 260 5.03 11.23 12.98
CA MET A 260 4.44 11.46 14.30
C MET A 260 4.85 10.39 15.32
N MET A 261 4.99 9.14 14.89
CA MET A 261 5.49 8.03 15.71
C MET A 261 6.96 8.22 16.13
N GLU A 262 7.81 8.70 15.23
CA GLU A 262 9.24 8.96 15.46
C GLU A 262 9.45 10.14 16.41
N LYS A 263 8.68 11.22 16.21
CA LYS A 263 8.73 12.42 17.07
C LYS A 263 8.08 12.22 18.44
N GLY A 264 7.52 11.05 18.73
CA GLY A 264 6.86 10.74 20.00
C GLY A 264 5.56 11.50 20.22
N VAL A 265 4.98 12.07 19.17
CA VAL A 265 3.65 12.72 19.20
C VAL A 265 2.58 11.66 19.40
N VAL A 266 2.75 10.51 18.75
CA VAL A 266 1.97 9.30 19.02
C VAL A 266 2.59 8.57 20.22
N LYS A 267 1.97 8.70 21.39
CA LYS A 267 2.39 7.97 22.60
C LYS A 267 1.88 6.53 22.52
N ASN A 268 2.80 5.57 22.61
CA ASN A 268 2.41 4.18 22.85
C ASN A 268 1.85 4.10 24.28
N MET A 269 0.59 3.71 24.44
CA MET A 269 0.07 3.30 25.74
C MET A 269 0.58 1.89 26.03
N ALA A 270 1.78 1.81 26.60
CA ALA A 270 2.19 0.60 27.29
C ALA A 270 1.25 0.41 28.48
N VAL A 271 0.65 -0.78 28.59
CA VAL A 271 -0.21 -1.18 29.70
C VAL A 271 0.51 -0.87 31.01
N ALA A 272 -0.25 -0.32 31.96
CA ALA A 272 0.19 -0.11 33.34
C ALA A 272 0.92 -1.36 33.86
N SER A 273 2.06 -1.11 34.51
CA SER A 273 2.97 -2.05 35.14
C SER A 273 2.34 -3.38 35.59
N LEU A 274 3.00 -4.48 35.22
CA LEU A 274 2.85 -5.84 35.77
C LEU A 274 3.27 -5.94 37.27
N GLU A 275 3.01 -4.90 38.06
CA GLU A 275 3.26 -4.86 39.50
C GLU A 275 1.95 -4.75 40.28
N ASP A 276 0.94 -5.55 39.95
CA ASP A 276 -0.11 -5.90 40.93
C ASP A 276 -0.88 -7.14 40.47
N ILE A 277 -0.33 -8.34 40.72
CA ILE A 277 -1.11 -9.57 40.68
C ILE A 277 -1.73 -9.74 42.07
N GLY A 278 -2.75 -8.93 42.35
CA GLY A 278 -3.69 -9.11 43.43
C GLY A 278 -5.06 -9.42 42.84
N GLU A 279 -5.56 -10.64 43.06
CA GLU A 279 -6.81 -11.16 42.51
C GLU A 279 -8.01 -10.21 42.72
N THR A 280 -8.54 -9.63 41.65
CA THR A 280 -9.94 -9.15 41.60
C THR A 280 -10.53 -9.31 40.18
N PRO A 281 -11.84 -9.59 40.05
CA PRO A 281 -12.42 -10.02 38.77
C PRO A 281 -12.64 -8.83 37.83
N LEU A 282 -12.49 -9.11 36.53
CA LEU A 282 -12.77 -8.27 35.37
C LEU A 282 -13.98 -7.32 35.60
N MET A 283 -13.70 -6.04 35.84
CA MET A 283 -14.70 -4.98 35.71
C MET A 283 -14.04 -3.80 35.02
N GLU A 284 -14.62 -3.41 33.87
CA GLU A 284 -14.25 -2.22 33.11
C GLU A 284 -14.14 -1.02 34.05
N THR A 285 -12.92 -0.58 34.32
CA THR A 285 -12.68 0.58 35.17
C THR A 285 -12.76 1.81 34.29
N ILE A 286 -13.95 2.40 34.21
CA ILE A 286 -14.20 3.69 33.57
C ILE A 286 -13.60 4.76 34.48
N ILE A 287 -12.53 5.44 34.03
CA ILE A 287 -12.11 6.70 34.64
C ILE A 287 -12.93 7.80 33.97
N ASP A 288 -13.95 8.29 34.67
CA ASP A 288 -14.74 9.45 34.27
C ASP A 288 -13.97 10.73 34.63
N THR A 289 -13.03 11.14 33.77
CA THR A 289 -12.51 12.50 33.84
C THR A 289 -13.56 13.41 33.22
N ASN A 290 -14.40 14.02 34.06
CA ASN A 290 -15.43 14.97 33.71
C ASN A 290 -14.85 16.34 33.24
N ASP A 291 -13.75 16.30 32.48
CA ASP A 291 -13.14 17.46 31.85
C ASP A 291 -13.74 17.63 30.44
N LYS A 292 -14.44 18.74 30.25
CA LYS A 292 -15.04 19.14 28.97
C LYS A 292 -14.01 18.99 27.86
N CYS A 293 -14.34 18.12 26.90
CA CYS A 293 -13.55 17.79 25.74
C CYS A 293 -12.98 19.06 25.09
N LYS A 294 -11.68 19.30 25.26
CA LYS A 294 -10.91 20.28 24.49
C LYS A 294 -10.16 19.47 23.45
N ILE A 295 -10.72 19.39 22.26
CA ILE A 295 -10.01 18.88 21.08
C ILE A 295 -8.76 19.77 20.91
N PRO A 296 -7.55 19.20 20.67
CA PRO A 296 -6.39 19.99 20.34
C PRO A 296 -6.74 20.98 19.22
N THR A 297 -6.51 22.25 19.50
CA THR A 297 -7.18 23.40 18.90
C THR A 297 -7.12 23.38 17.37
N LEU A 298 -8.25 23.75 16.72
CA LEU A 298 -8.28 24.30 15.36
C LEU A 298 -7.06 25.25 15.20
N MET A 299 -6.02 24.83 14.48
CA MET A 299 -4.89 25.71 14.22
C MET A 299 -5.42 26.94 13.49
N LYS A 300 -5.35 28.11 14.16
CA LYS A 300 -5.71 29.39 13.55
C LYS A 300 -4.70 29.72 12.44
N PRO A 301 -5.13 30.30 11.32
CA PRO A 301 -4.19 30.76 10.31
C PRO A 301 -3.47 32.02 10.81
N GLY A 302 -2.13 31.94 10.89
CA GLY A 302 -1.23 33.10 10.83
C GLY A 302 -0.43 33.43 12.10
N ARG A 303 0.88 33.15 12.04
CA ARG A 303 1.95 34.16 12.05
C ARG A 303 3.24 33.52 11.55
N ASP A 304 3.91 34.22 10.63
CA ASP A 304 5.29 33.94 10.26
C ASP A 304 6.15 33.97 11.53
N GLU A 305 6.63 32.82 11.97
CA GLU A 305 7.69 32.75 12.96
C GLU A 305 8.95 32.23 12.27
N ASP A 306 10.03 32.98 12.47
CA ASP A 306 11.32 32.90 11.80
C ASP A 306 11.88 31.47 11.73
N PHE A 307 12.27 31.07 10.52
CA PHE A 307 13.10 29.89 10.29
C PHE A 307 14.46 30.07 10.96
N PRO A 308 14.92 29.13 11.81
CA PRO A 308 16.31 29.10 12.22
C PRO A 308 17.20 28.69 11.03
N GLU A 309 18.26 29.47 10.84
CA GLU A 309 19.36 29.31 9.88
C GLU A 309 19.91 27.88 9.75
N GLU A 310 20.35 27.53 8.53
CA GLU A 310 21.00 26.27 8.17
C GLU A 310 22.09 25.84 9.15
N VAL A 311 21.93 24.67 9.77
CA VAL A 311 23.02 23.98 10.47
C VAL A 311 23.91 23.31 9.43
N ARG A 312 25.13 23.84 9.24
CA ARG A 312 26.19 23.19 8.46
C ARG A 312 26.52 21.80 9.00
N GLU A 313 26.61 20.82 8.11
CA GLU A 313 27.17 19.50 8.39
C GLU A 313 28.68 19.60 8.70
N PRO A 314 29.23 18.78 9.62
CA PRO A 314 30.66 18.76 9.89
C PRO A 314 31.42 17.99 8.80
N GLU A 315 32.51 18.59 8.31
CA GLU A 315 33.46 17.98 7.37
C GLU A 315 34.16 16.77 8.01
N ILE A 316 34.14 15.63 7.32
CA ILE A 316 34.89 14.41 7.69
C ILE A 316 36.14 14.35 6.80
N GLU A 317 37.32 14.41 7.40
CA GLU A 317 38.60 14.23 6.70
C GLU A 317 38.77 12.79 6.18
N PRO A 318 39.40 12.58 5.01
CA PRO A 318 39.55 11.25 4.43
C PRO A 318 40.65 10.43 5.11
N VAL A 319 40.28 9.24 5.58
CA VAL A 319 41.21 8.23 6.09
C VAL A 319 41.91 7.53 4.93
N LEU A 320 43.24 7.50 4.96
CA LEU A 320 44.12 6.81 4.01
C LEU A 320 44.01 5.28 4.14
N GLU A 321 43.79 4.58 3.02
CA GLU A 321 43.84 3.12 2.94
C GLU A 321 45.29 2.60 2.96
N PRO A 322 45.60 1.48 3.66
CA PRO A 322 46.90 0.85 3.58
C PRO A 322 46.99 -0.05 2.33
N LYS A 323 48.08 0.11 1.58
CA LYS A 323 48.48 -0.81 0.50
C LYS A 323 48.92 -2.14 1.09
N VAL A 324 48.36 -3.25 0.59
CA VAL A 324 48.89 -4.60 0.83
C VAL A 324 49.39 -5.15 -0.50
N GLU A 325 50.71 -5.36 -0.56
CA GLU A 325 51.40 -6.09 -1.63
C GLU A 325 51.10 -7.59 -1.50
N VAL A 326 50.81 -8.25 -2.64
CA VAL A 326 50.67 -9.71 -2.69
C VAL A 326 51.87 -10.26 -3.46
N GLU A 327 52.77 -10.93 -2.73
CA GLU A 327 53.82 -11.77 -3.31
C GLU A 327 53.25 -13.10 -3.82
N MET A 328 53.70 -13.51 -5.01
CA MET A 328 53.41 -14.82 -5.60
C MET A 328 54.41 -15.85 -5.08
N VAL A 329 53.92 -16.98 -4.55
CA VAL A 329 54.72 -18.21 -4.41
C VAL A 329 53.93 -19.41 -4.92
N THR A 330 54.62 -20.21 -5.71
CA THR A 330 54.15 -21.35 -6.53
C THR A 330 54.15 -22.71 -5.80
N ASN A 331 53.12 -23.52 -6.12
CA ASN A 331 53.02 -24.99 -6.23
C ASN A 331 53.63 -25.95 -5.18
N GLU A 332 52.82 -26.89 -4.66
CA GLU A 332 52.83 -28.30 -5.10
C GLU A 332 51.65 -29.15 -4.54
N LYS A 333 51.48 -30.34 -5.14
CA LYS A 333 50.27 -31.16 -5.35
C LYS A 333 49.93 -32.13 -4.21
N MET A 334 48.64 -32.54 -4.11
CA MET A 334 48.29 -33.98 -4.08
C MET A 334 46.87 -34.29 -4.59
N ASN A 335 46.81 -35.35 -5.40
CA ASN A 335 45.66 -35.91 -6.15
C ASN A 335 44.61 -36.63 -5.28
N SER A 336 43.35 -36.64 -5.71
CA SER A 336 42.60 -37.89 -5.97
C SER A 336 41.34 -37.68 -6.83
N LYS A 337 40.87 -38.76 -7.46
CA LYS A 337 40.17 -38.83 -8.77
C LYS A 337 38.63 -38.86 -8.71
N ILE A 338 38.08 -38.39 -9.83
CA ILE A 338 36.72 -38.44 -10.43
C ILE A 338 36.00 -39.81 -10.39
N LYS A 339 34.65 -39.78 -10.25
CA LYS A 339 33.69 -40.53 -11.08
C LYS A 339 32.26 -39.93 -11.04
N MET A 340 31.70 -39.66 -12.22
CA MET A 340 30.31 -39.24 -12.49
C MET A 340 29.37 -40.45 -12.72
N SER A 341 28.08 -40.33 -12.39
CA SER A 341 26.98 -40.95 -13.16
C SER A 341 25.58 -40.39 -12.86
N LYS A 342 24.96 -39.83 -13.90
CA LYS A 342 23.58 -39.96 -14.44
C LYS A 342 22.32 -39.80 -13.54
N GLU A 343 21.46 -38.89 -13.99
CA GLU A 343 20.01 -38.73 -13.69
C GLU A 343 19.14 -39.90 -14.18
N PRO A 344 17.94 -40.13 -13.60
CA PRO A 344 16.89 -40.93 -14.21
C PRO A 344 15.71 -40.10 -14.76
N LYS A 345 15.15 -40.63 -15.85
CA LYS A 345 14.02 -40.16 -16.66
C LYS A 345 12.66 -40.50 -16.04
N TYR A 346 11.67 -39.68 -16.40
CA TYR A 346 10.21 -39.89 -16.28
C TYR A 346 9.72 -41.24 -16.84
N SER A 347 8.79 -41.89 -16.13
CA SER A 347 8.02 -43.05 -16.60
C SER A 347 6.56 -42.68 -16.92
N LYS A 348 6.13 -43.02 -18.14
CA LYS A 348 4.73 -43.11 -18.59
C LYS A 348 3.98 -44.20 -17.84
N LEU A 349 2.68 -44.02 -17.61
CA LEU A 349 1.72 -45.09 -17.36
C LEU A 349 0.64 -45.08 -18.46
N GLU A 350 0.38 -46.28 -19.00
CA GLU A 350 -0.53 -46.61 -20.11
C GLU A 350 -2.02 -46.56 -19.69
N SER A 351 -2.88 -45.97 -20.52
CA SER A 351 -3.85 -46.59 -21.45
C SER A 351 -5.06 -47.33 -20.83
N LYS A 352 -6.27 -46.86 -21.17
CA LYS A 352 -7.45 -47.66 -21.55
C LYS A 352 -8.33 -46.84 -22.49
N GLY A 353 -8.53 -47.34 -23.71
CA GLY A 353 -9.37 -46.72 -24.74
C GLY A 353 -10.83 -47.15 -24.68
N LYS A 354 -11.67 -46.38 -25.39
CA LYS A 354 -12.89 -46.83 -26.08
C LYS A 354 -13.11 -45.93 -27.29
N ALA A 355 -13.27 -46.56 -28.45
CA ALA A 355 -13.44 -45.96 -29.76
C ALA A 355 -14.87 -45.46 -30.02
N PHE A 356 -15.05 -44.46 -30.88
CA PHE A 356 -16.20 -44.36 -31.79
C PHE A 356 -15.90 -43.42 -32.99
N GLN A 357 -15.83 -44.07 -34.17
CA GLN A 357 -16.16 -43.69 -35.56
C GLN A 357 -15.80 -42.33 -36.19
N GLU A 358 -15.05 -42.42 -37.30
CA GLU A 358 -14.85 -41.43 -38.36
C GLU A 358 -16.11 -41.19 -39.22
N LYS A 359 -16.25 -39.97 -39.74
CA LYS A 359 -16.76 -39.70 -41.10
C LYS A 359 -16.03 -38.50 -41.74
N GLU A 360 -15.38 -38.80 -42.86
CA GLU A 360 -14.83 -37.98 -43.95
C GLU A 360 -15.96 -37.10 -44.57
N VAL A 361 -15.77 -35.91 -45.17
CA VAL A 361 -15.19 -35.53 -46.49
C VAL A 361 -15.31 -33.97 -46.57
N VAL A 362 -14.37 -33.16 -47.10
CA VAL A 362 -14.37 -32.58 -48.47
C VAL A 362 -13.03 -31.85 -48.75
N LYS A 363 -12.48 -32.10 -49.94
CA LYS A 363 -11.30 -31.49 -50.60
C LYS A 363 -11.55 -30.07 -51.11
N ALA A 364 -10.48 -29.27 -51.20
CA ALA A 364 -10.09 -28.55 -52.42
C ALA A 364 -8.60 -28.12 -52.37
N GLU A 365 -7.83 -28.54 -53.38
CA GLU A 365 -6.49 -28.03 -53.72
C GLU A 365 -6.62 -26.75 -54.56
N ALA A 366 -5.64 -25.83 -54.47
CA ALA A 366 -4.97 -25.24 -55.64
C ALA A 366 -3.90 -24.16 -55.29
N ILE A 367 -2.68 -24.46 -55.71
CA ILE A 367 -1.72 -23.61 -56.45
C ILE A 367 -0.85 -22.60 -55.68
N LEU A 368 0.45 -22.93 -55.71
CA LEU A 368 1.64 -22.12 -55.41
C LEU A 368 1.84 -21.01 -56.45
N GLN A 369 2.26 -19.82 -55.99
CA GLN A 369 3.24 -18.99 -56.70
C GLN A 369 4.25 -18.43 -55.71
N GLU A 370 5.51 -18.78 -55.95
CA GLU A 370 6.70 -18.23 -55.30
C GLU A 370 7.05 -16.89 -55.96
N GLU A 371 7.32 -15.86 -55.17
CA GLU A 371 8.27 -14.82 -55.57
C GLU A 371 9.29 -14.60 -54.45
N ASN A 372 10.54 -14.58 -54.89
CA ASN A 372 11.76 -14.74 -54.13
C ASN A 372 12.39 -13.34 -53.96
N VAL A 373 12.48 -12.84 -52.73
CA VAL A 373 13.29 -11.66 -52.40
C VAL A 373 14.01 -11.92 -51.08
N ASN A 374 15.32 -12.10 -51.15
CA ASN A 374 16.25 -11.95 -50.02
C ASN A 374 17.05 -10.66 -50.25
N PRO A 375 17.42 -9.91 -49.20
CA PRO A 375 18.74 -10.19 -48.61
C PRO A 375 18.90 -10.01 -47.08
N VAL A 376 19.69 -10.93 -46.53
CA VAL A 376 20.79 -10.72 -45.56
C VAL A 376 20.43 -10.27 -44.13
N MET A 377 20.46 -11.24 -43.20
CA MET A 377 20.69 -11.01 -41.77
C MET A 377 22.14 -11.37 -41.42
N GLU A 378 22.88 -10.40 -40.91
CA GLU A 378 24.17 -10.61 -40.25
C GLU A 378 23.93 -10.74 -38.73
N LYS A 379 24.45 -11.82 -38.12
CA LYS A 379 24.45 -12.05 -36.67
C LYS A 379 25.76 -11.56 -36.08
N VAL A 380 25.73 -10.69 -35.05
CA VAL A 380 26.84 -10.58 -34.08
C VAL A 380 26.33 -10.32 -32.66
N GLU A 381 26.54 -11.36 -31.84
CA GLU A 381 26.89 -11.46 -30.41
C GLU A 381 26.34 -10.48 -29.35
N SER A 382 25.61 -11.07 -28.40
CA SER A 382 25.25 -10.50 -27.10
C SER A 382 26.41 -10.59 -26.10
N LYS A 383 26.87 -9.46 -25.57
CA LYS A 383 27.65 -9.39 -24.32
C LYS A 383 26.81 -8.70 -23.25
N THR A 384 26.46 -9.46 -22.22
CA THR A 384 25.85 -8.99 -20.98
C THR A 384 26.92 -8.38 -20.08
N SER A 385 26.74 -7.12 -19.68
CA SER A 385 27.50 -6.51 -18.58
C SER A 385 26.50 -5.94 -17.56
N ASP A 386 26.56 -6.44 -16.33
CA ASP A 386 25.83 -5.90 -15.18
C ASP A 386 26.26 -4.45 -14.91
N VAL A 387 25.31 -3.52 -14.98
CA VAL A 387 25.51 -2.13 -14.56
C VAL A 387 24.52 -1.81 -13.45
N LYS A 388 25.03 -1.70 -12.22
CA LYS A 388 24.31 -1.17 -11.06
C LYS A 388 24.01 0.31 -11.30
N TYR A 389 22.73 0.67 -11.36
CA TYR A 389 22.29 2.07 -11.48
C TYR A 389 22.27 2.75 -10.10
N LYS A 390 22.86 3.95 -10.03
CA LYS A 390 22.76 4.91 -8.92
C LYS A 390 21.91 6.11 -9.38
N TRP A 391 20.96 6.51 -8.55
CA TRP A 391 19.99 7.56 -8.82
C TRP A 391 20.54 8.95 -8.46
N THR A 392 20.50 9.92 -9.40
CA THR A 392 20.76 11.35 -9.11
C THR A 392 19.76 12.28 -9.84
N GLY A 393 18.68 12.65 -9.16
CA GLY A 393 18.28 14.05 -8.88
C GLY A 393 17.94 15.11 -9.94
N LYS A 394 18.03 14.94 -11.27
CA LYS A 394 17.59 15.99 -12.22
C LYS A 394 16.88 15.45 -13.46
N TRP A 395 15.58 15.74 -13.57
CA TRP A 395 14.68 15.43 -14.69
C TRP A 395 13.92 16.70 -15.13
N PRO A 396 13.53 16.87 -16.41
CA PRO A 396 13.90 16.14 -17.64
C PRO A 396 15.03 16.82 -18.44
N ARG A 397 15.79 16.07 -19.26
CA ARG A 397 16.61 16.63 -20.36
C ARG A 397 15.92 16.45 -21.72
N GLN A 398 16.12 17.45 -22.59
CA GLN A 398 15.56 17.57 -23.94
C GLN A 398 16.07 16.49 -24.90
N LEU A 399 15.15 15.95 -25.71
CA LEU A 399 15.42 14.92 -26.71
C LEU A 399 16.01 15.54 -28.00
N GLY A 400 17.26 15.16 -28.31
CA GLY A 400 17.83 15.08 -29.65
C GLY A 400 18.23 16.38 -30.38
N LYS A 401 19.52 16.52 -30.72
CA LYS A 401 19.93 17.23 -31.95
C LYS A 401 20.21 16.19 -33.04
N LYS A 402 19.65 16.43 -34.24
CA LYS A 402 19.85 15.61 -35.44
C LYS A 402 21.33 15.64 -35.90
N PRO A 403 21.82 14.58 -36.55
CA PRO A 403 23.17 14.53 -37.11
C PRO A 403 23.27 15.40 -38.38
N GLU A 404 24.41 16.07 -38.58
CA GLU A 404 24.88 16.57 -39.88
C GLU A 404 25.75 15.53 -40.57
#